data_AF-A0A0L6WBD0-F1
#
_entry.id   AF-A0A0L6WBD0-F1
#
_cell.length_a   1.000
_cell.length_b   1.000
_cell.length_c   1.000
_cell.angle_alpha   90.00
_cell.angle_beta   90.00
_cell.angle_gamma   90.00
#
_symmetry.space_group_name_H-M   'P 1'
#
loop_
_entity.id
_entity.type
_entity.pdbx_description
1 polymer ?
#
loop_
_entity_poly.entity_id
_entity_poly.type
_entity_poly.pdbx_seq_one_letter_code
_entity_poly.pdbx_strand_id
1 'polypeptide(L)'
;MLPAELLQQAFFLHALATEPARVLPPHKSLLAMLARAPSAPPPSTLHARVERVVHKAFWDEALQSLSSPSPAVQLPRLKLLYNDLHEALTPLFPPQHPILLTLAAPLSPTSSPLHSTLALLNEVLVALRQRCTPARDPDIDALLANLAPSSETTSVSEAPSENPLAALIVSTLRDLISLADVLKRDLTDTLLGAMSEAQLADVIRQQALTREREIVLDPSMWGSIDRLKDLWKSWLGSENIWTSRLLRALTSPTPVTCQPDDPHPNSLPPQLFFSRPDLLYIQNYLQALVIGASLNALVRLPAPTSPGPPHDFMSRVWTLLKAEIDRDEYHNAIDDKSSVDDATKLVNLADEVIRARMLFSASPISEQDERELRAAVERTLRLQDPVFALLQSRLIRAIDQQIIEYMGGVVYKEKNQVVRFPEIMRTGRGNVTLRDYGSGTGSGTPIKTIQPVIVVQGFEDKILIQAGGEVMEKLIAIALWFKNVWEDTTPS
;
A
#
# COMPACT_ATOMS: atom_id res chain seq x y z
N MET A 1 3.36 14.22 -16.49
CA MET A 1 3.98 12.89 -16.27
C MET A 1 4.35 12.83 -14.81
N LEU A 2 3.60 12.07 -14.01
CA LEU A 2 4.07 11.70 -12.67
C LEU A 2 5.39 10.93 -12.82
N PRO A 3 6.36 11.12 -11.91
CA PRO A 3 7.51 10.26 -11.84
C PRO A 3 7.04 8.81 -11.72
N ALA A 4 7.52 7.91 -12.59
CA ALA A 4 7.22 6.47 -12.51
C ALA A 4 7.50 5.90 -11.11
N GLU A 5 8.44 6.53 -10.39
CA GLU A 5 8.78 6.27 -9.00
C GLU A 5 7.60 6.41 -8.03
N LEU A 6 6.75 7.45 -8.17
CA LEU A 6 5.59 7.64 -7.29
C LEU A 6 4.54 6.56 -7.48
N LEU A 7 4.31 6.16 -8.75
CA LEU A 7 3.39 5.08 -9.07
C LEU A 7 3.89 3.75 -8.51
N GLN A 8 5.18 3.45 -8.70
CA GLN A 8 5.81 2.25 -8.16
C GLN A 8 5.76 2.22 -6.64
N GLN A 9 6.01 3.36 -5.97
CA GLN A 9 5.93 3.47 -4.52
C GLN A 9 4.51 3.19 -4.02
N ALA A 10 3.49 3.74 -4.67
CA ALA A 10 2.10 3.50 -4.28
C ALA A 10 1.66 2.05 -4.52
N PHE A 11 2.08 1.43 -5.63
CA PHE A 11 1.85 0.00 -5.86
C PHE A 11 2.51 -0.87 -4.79
N PHE A 12 3.75 -0.55 -4.42
CA PHE A 12 4.44 -1.24 -3.35
C PHE A 12 3.71 -1.10 -2.01
N LEU A 13 3.27 0.10 -1.66
CA LEU A 13 2.50 0.34 -0.44
C LEU A 13 1.15 -0.39 -0.46
N HIS A 14 0.44 -0.39 -1.59
CA HIS A 14 -0.81 -1.15 -1.77
C HIS A 14 -0.56 -2.64 -1.52
N ALA A 15 0.40 -3.24 -2.23
CA ALA A 15 0.74 -4.65 -2.08
C ALA A 15 1.22 -5.01 -0.66
N LEU A 16 1.97 -4.11 0.00
CA LEU A 16 2.40 -4.29 1.38
C LEU A 16 1.23 -4.24 2.37
N ALA A 17 0.22 -3.42 2.08
CA ALA A 17 -0.97 -3.26 2.91
C ALA A 17 -1.98 -4.41 2.73
N THR A 18 -2.13 -4.94 1.51
CA THR A 18 -3.11 -5.99 1.19
C THR A 18 -2.53 -7.40 1.36
N GLU A 19 -1.30 -7.62 0.90
CA GLU A 19 -0.65 -8.94 0.85
C GLU A 19 0.83 -8.87 1.31
N PRO A 20 1.09 -8.54 2.59
CA PRO A 20 2.47 -8.36 3.08
C PRO A 20 3.33 -9.61 2.88
N ALA A 21 2.76 -10.82 2.96
CA ALA A 21 3.49 -12.07 2.76
C ALA A 21 4.07 -12.25 1.35
N ARG A 22 3.52 -11.54 0.35
CA ARG A 22 3.97 -11.58 -1.05
C ARG A 22 5.17 -10.66 -1.29
N VAL A 23 5.20 -9.53 -0.57
CA VAL A 23 6.23 -8.50 -0.72
C VAL A 23 7.42 -8.74 0.23
N LEU A 24 7.14 -9.20 1.44
CA LEU A 24 8.16 -9.46 2.45
C LEU A 24 8.87 -10.78 2.16
N PRO A 25 10.20 -10.85 2.29
CA PRO A 25 10.90 -12.12 2.29
C PRO A 25 10.35 -13.03 3.41
N PRO A 26 10.30 -14.36 3.18
CA PRO A 26 9.78 -15.28 4.17
C PRO A 26 10.52 -15.12 5.51
N HIS A 27 9.76 -15.17 6.61
CA HIS A 27 10.24 -15.01 7.99
C HIS A 27 10.75 -13.60 8.38
N LYS A 28 10.62 -12.59 7.51
CA LYS A 28 10.91 -11.19 7.91
C LYS A 28 9.64 -10.48 8.32
N SER A 29 9.70 -9.75 9.43
CA SER A 29 8.62 -8.86 9.84
C SER A 29 8.66 -7.53 9.08
N LEU A 30 7.50 -6.85 9.03
CA LEU A 30 7.37 -5.48 8.53
C LEU A 30 8.37 -4.54 9.22
N LEU A 31 8.48 -4.66 10.55
CA LEU A 31 9.41 -3.88 11.36
C LEU A 31 10.86 -4.10 10.94
N ALA A 32 11.28 -5.35 10.73
CA ALA A 32 12.63 -5.66 10.31
C ALA A 32 12.96 -5.09 8.91
N MET A 33 11.96 -4.96 8.03
CA MET A 33 12.16 -4.32 6.73
C MET A 33 12.22 -2.80 6.81
N LEU A 34 11.38 -2.16 7.62
CA LEU A 34 11.39 -0.70 7.77
C LEU A 34 12.58 -0.20 8.60
N ALA A 35 12.96 -0.92 9.66
CA ALA A 35 14.17 -0.61 10.44
C ALA A 35 15.45 -0.75 9.58
N ARG A 36 15.36 -1.54 8.50
CA ARG A 36 16.43 -1.72 7.52
C ARG A 36 16.15 -0.99 6.22
N ALA A 37 15.22 -0.02 6.22
CA ALA A 37 14.99 0.84 5.07
C ALA A 37 16.37 1.33 4.62
N PRO A 38 16.77 1.02 3.38
CA PRO A 38 18.14 1.20 2.96
C PRO A 38 18.48 2.68 3.19
N SER A 39 19.49 2.92 4.03
CA SER A 39 20.20 4.18 4.01
C SER A 39 20.43 4.50 2.54
N ALA A 40 19.94 5.67 2.11
CA ALA A 40 19.98 6.08 0.71
C ALA A 40 21.35 5.66 0.14
N PRO A 41 21.39 4.92 -0.98
CA PRO A 41 22.63 4.36 -1.49
C PRO A 41 23.67 5.46 -1.51
N PRO A 42 24.90 5.20 -1.02
CA PRO A 42 25.88 6.26 -0.82
C PRO A 42 25.98 7.04 -2.13
N PRO A 43 25.81 8.38 -2.09
CA PRO A 43 25.79 9.17 -3.31
C PRO A 43 27.05 8.86 -4.11
N SER A 44 26.91 8.74 -5.43
CA SER A 44 28.07 8.55 -6.29
C SER A 44 29.14 9.58 -5.94
N THR A 45 30.42 9.21 -6.04
CA THR A 45 31.53 10.08 -5.62
C THR A 45 31.47 11.47 -6.26
N LEU A 46 30.92 11.55 -7.48
CA LEU A 46 30.63 12.79 -8.18
C LEU A 46 29.46 13.57 -7.54
N HIS A 47 28.32 12.92 -7.28
CA HIS A 47 27.18 13.56 -6.61
C HIS A 47 27.59 14.14 -5.26
N ALA A 48 28.30 13.37 -4.43
CA ALA A 48 28.79 13.83 -3.14
C ALA A 48 29.72 15.05 -3.24
N ARG A 49 30.53 15.13 -4.31
CA ARG A 49 31.40 16.29 -4.56
C ARG A 49 30.61 17.51 -5.02
N VAL A 50 29.64 17.33 -5.92
CA VAL A 50 28.76 18.41 -6.39
C VAL A 50 27.95 18.96 -5.24
N GLU A 51 27.31 18.09 -4.46
CA GLU A 51 26.55 18.44 -3.26
C GLU A 51 27.40 19.24 -2.27
N ARG A 52 28.63 18.81 -1.98
CA ARG A 52 29.54 19.55 -1.11
C ARG A 52 29.89 20.94 -1.64
N VAL A 53 30.12 21.09 -2.95
CA VAL A 53 30.42 22.40 -3.56
C VAL A 53 29.20 23.30 -3.53
N VAL A 54 28.01 22.77 -3.83
CA VAL A 54 26.75 23.52 -3.80
C VAL A 54 26.40 23.96 -2.37
N HIS A 55 26.49 23.05 -1.39
CA HIS A 55 26.25 23.38 0.01
C HIS A 55 27.24 24.44 0.50
N LYS A 56 28.53 24.29 0.16
CA LYS A 56 29.53 25.30 0.51
C LYS A 56 29.20 26.66 -0.09
N ALA A 57 28.90 26.72 -1.39
CA ALA A 57 28.56 27.97 -2.07
C ALA A 57 27.31 28.62 -1.46
N PHE A 58 26.29 27.84 -1.10
CA PHE A 58 25.09 28.32 -0.43
C PHE A 58 25.40 28.95 0.93
N TRP A 59 26.23 28.31 1.76
CA TRP A 59 26.58 28.85 3.08
C TRP A 59 27.53 30.05 3.01
N ASP A 60 28.46 30.06 2.05
CA ASP A 60 29.36 31.20 1.81
C ASP A 60 28.55 32.44 1.34
N GLU A 61 27.56 32.26 0.46
CA GLU A 61 26.64 33.33 0.04
C GLU A 61 25.78 33.84 1.21
N ALA A 62 25.29 32.93 2.06
CA ALA A 62 24.55 33.30 3.28
C ALA A 62 25.41 34.15 4.20
N LEU A 63 26.65 33.74 4.45
CA LEU A 63 27.60 34.45 5.30
C LEU A 63 27.91 35.85 4.76
N GLN A 64 28.17 35.95 3.45
CA GLN A 64 28.45 37.24 2.80
C GLN A 64 27.25 38.19 2.91
N SER A 65 26.04 37.68 2.65
CA SER A 65 24.79 38.46 2.71
C SER A 65 24.49 38.94 4.14
N LEU A 66 24.71 38.08 5.15
CA LEU A 66 24.47 38.42 6.55
C LEU A 66 25.56 39.32 7.15
N SER A 67 26.79 39.26 6.61
CA SER A 67 27.88 40.15 7.02
C SER A 67 27.70 41.60 6.52
N SER A 68 26.82 41.83 5.54
CA SER A 68 26.46 43.18 5.10
C SER A 68 25.84 44.00 6.25
N PRO A 69 26.24 45.25 6.49
CA PRO A 69 25.68 46.08 7.56
C PRO A 69 24.25 46.56 7.27
N SER A 70 23.72 46.30 6.07
CA SER A 70 22.38 46.75 5.65
C SER A 70 21.30 45.72 5.98
N PRO A 71 20.32 46.05 6.84
CA PRO A 71 19.20 45.15 7.14
C PRO A 71 18.39 44.75 5.91
N ALA A 72 18.37 45.60 4.87
CA ALA A 72 17.66 45.32 3.62
C ALA A 72 18.23 44.12 2.84
N VAL A 73 19.51 43.79 3.05
CA VAL A 73 20.15 42.60 2.47
C VAL A 73 20.03 41.40 3.41
N GLN A 74 20.13 41.63 4.72
CA GLN A 74 20.07 40.57 5.72
C GLN A 74 18.68 39.92 5.82
N LEU A 75 17.61 40.73 5.85
CA LEU A 75 16.24 40.23 6.08
C LEU A 75 15.75 39.24 5.00
N PRO A 76 15.91 39.50 3.68
CA PRO A 76 15.55 38.52 2.66
C PRO A 76 16.31 37.20 2.80
N ARG A 77 17.62 37.25 3.13
CA ARG A 77 18.42 36.04 3.31
C ARG A 77 18.01 35.26 4.56
N LEU A 78 17.76 35.94 5.68
CA LEU A 78 17.25 35.31 6.90
C LEU A 78 15.90 34.63 6.67
N LYS A 79 15.02 35.24 5.87
CA LYS A 79 13.73 34.64 5.53
C LYS A 79 13.88 33.29 4.82
N LEU A 80 14.82 33.18 3.88
CA LEU A 80 15.11 31.89 3.21
C LEU A 80 15.62 30.86 4.22
N LEU A 81 16.57 31.24 5.07
CA LEU A 81 17.11 30.35 6.10
C LEU A 81 16.06 29.93 7.14
N TYR A 82 15.08 30.80 7.44
CA TYR A 82 13.95 30.47 8.32
C TYR A 82 13.01 29.46 7.67
N ASN A 83 12.79 29.56 6.36
CA ASN A 83 12.00 28.57 5.62
C ASN A 83 12.71 27.21 5.59
N ASP A 84 14.01 27.18 5.32
CA ASP A 84 14.81 25.95 5.34
C ASP A 84 14.77 25.31 6.74
N LEU A 85 14.90 26.14 7.78
CA LEU A 85 14.79 25.71 9.16
C LEU A 85 13.37 25.20 9.50
N HIS A 86 12.34 25.91 9.06
CA HIS A 86 10.95 25.51 9.24
C HIS A 86 10.70 24.14 8.63
N GLU A 87 11.13 23.91 7.38
CA GLU A 87 11.02 22.62 6.70
C GLU A 87 11.77 21.52 7.46
N ALA A 88 12.99 21.82 7.92
CA ALA A 88 13.78 20.87 8.70
C ALA A 88 13.11 20.51 10.05
N LEU A 89 12.44 21.46 10.72
CA LEU A 89 11.83 21.25 12.03
C LEU A 89 10.37 20.78 12.00
N THR A 90 9.66 20.97 10.89
CA THR A 90 8.26 20.56 10.71
C THR A 90 7.97 19.12 11.18
N PRO A 91 8.78 18.09 10.85
CA PRO A 91 8.50 16.72 11.31
C PRO A 91 8.76 16.49 12.81
N LEU A 92 9.47 17.40 13.50
CA LEU A 92 9.85 17.23 14.91
C LEU A 92 8.86 17.90 15.87
N PHE A 93 8.08 18.88 15.39
CA PHE A 93 7.14 19.66 16.18
C PHE A 93 5.70 19.48 15.68
N PRO A 94 4.69 19.60 16.56
CA PRO A 94 3.30 19.63 16.12
C PRO A 94 3.05 20.87 15.26
N PRO A 95 2.10 20.83 14.31
CA PRO A 95 1.88 21.92 13.36
C PRO A 95 1.47 23.25 14.00
N GLN A 96 0.97 23.21 15.24
CA GLN A 96 0.55 24.39 16.02
C GLN A 96 1.61 24.87 17.01
N HIS A 97 2.83 24.33 16.95
CA HIS A 97 3.89 24.71 17.87
C HIS A 97 4.30 26.18 17.66
N PRO A 98 4.47 26.98 18.73
CA PRO A 98 4.82 28.40 18.62
C PRO A 98 6.04 28.67 17.73
N ILE A 99 7.06 27.80 17.79
CA ILE A 99 8.26 27.93 16.95
C ILE A 99 7.96 27.84 15.45
N LEU A 100 7.16 26.86 15.02
CA LEU A 100 6.83 26.73 13.59
C LEU A 100 6.03 27.93 13.13
N LEU A 101 5.09 28.41 13.97
CA LEU A 101 4.34 29.62 13.69
C LEU A 101 5.23 30.86 13.59
N THR A 102 6.23 31.01 14.47
CA THR A 102 7.19 32.12 14.43
C THR A 102 8.11 32.05 13.21
N LEU A 103 8.56 30.87 12.82
CA LEU A 103 9.40 30.67 11.63
C LEU A 103 8.62 30.93 10.32
N ALA A 104 7.33 30.58 10.29
CA ALA A 104 6.45 30.84 9.15
C ALA A 104 5.95 32.30 9.07
N ALA A 105 5.98 33.03 10.19
CA ALA A 105 5.52 34.41 10.25
C ALA A 105 6.44 35.36 9.46
N PRO A 106 5.90 36.45 8.87
CA PRO A 106 6.74 37.47 8.24
C PRO A 106 7.68 38.10 9.27
N LEU A 107 8.96 38.24 8.90
CA LEU A 107 9.96 38.89 9.76
C LEU A 107 9.53 40.31 10.12
N SER A 108 9.49 40.61 11.42
CA SER A 108 9.22 41.96 11.90
C SER A 108 10.31 42.93 11.41
N PRO A 109 9.96 44.18 11.06
CA PRO A 109 10.97 45.18 10.72
C PRO A 109 11.76 45.55 11.97
N THR A 110 12.95 44.96 12.13
CA THR A 110 13.86 45.22 13.26
C THR A 110 15.09 46.00 12.80
N SER A 111 15.59 46.91 13.63
CA SER A 111 16.86 47.61 13.39
C SER A 111 18.09 46.69 13.54
N SER A 112 17.95 45.55 14.20
CA SER A 112 19.04 44.60 14.50
C SER A 112 18.62 43.14 14.24
N PRO A 113 18.43 42.74 12.98
CA PRO A 113 17.86 41.44 12.64
C PRO A 113 18.68 40.24 13.14
N LEU A 114 20.01 40.36 13.15
CA LEU A 114 20.90 39.30 13.64
C LEU A 114 20.69 38.97 15.14
N HIS A 115 20.48 39.99 15.98
CA HIS A 115 20.20 39.76 17.40
C HIS A 115 18.84 39.12 17.64
N SER A 116 17.82 39.52 16.87
CA SER A 116 16.50 38.87 16.92
C SER A 116 16.57 37.41 16.45
N THR A 117 17.36 37.11 15.42
CA THR A 117 17.63 35.73 14.99
C THR A 117 18.35 34.94 16.07
N LEU A 118 19.36 35.51 16.74
CA LEU A 118 20.05 34.82 17.83
C LEU A 118 19.09 34.43 18.96
N ALA A 119 18.19 35.34 19.35
CA ALA A 119 17.16 35.06 20.36
C ALA A 119 16.24 33.92 19.91
N LEU A 120 15.77 33.95 18.66
CA LEU A 120 14.95 32.88 18.10
C LEU A 120 15.68 31.54 18.10
N LEU A 121 16.94 31.49 17.67
CA LEU A 121 17.73 30.24 17.65
C LEU A 121 17.90 29.66 19.05
N ASN A 122 18.05 30.51 20.07
CA ASN A 122 18.08 30.06 21.46
C ASN A 122 16.75 29.41 21.87
N GLU A 123 15.62 30.07 21.56
CA GLU A 123 14.28 29.51 21.81
C GLU A 123 14.06 28.17 21.08
N VAL A 124 14.53 28.07 19.83
CA VAL A 124 14.47 26.83 19.05
C VAL A 124 15.24 25.70 19.72
N LEU A 125 16.49 25.95 20.12
CA LEU A 125 17.33 24.95 20.78
C LEU A 125 16.77 24.52 22.14
N VAL A 126 16.22 25.45 22.92
CA VAL A 126 15.58 25.13 24.21
C VAL A 126 14.34 24.25 24.00
N ALA A 127 13.51 24.55 23.01
CA ALA A 127 12.33 23.73 22.74
C ALA A 127 12.69 22.36 22.12
N LEU A 128 13.75 22.30 21.31
CA LEU A 128 14.31 21.03 20.84
C LEU A 128 14.76 20.19 22.04
N ARG A 129 15.52 20.76 22.97
CA ARG A 129 15.95 20.07 24.20
C ARG A 129 14.79 19.48 24.99
N GLN A 130 13.66 20.20 25.09
CA GLN A 130 12.48 19.72 25.82
C GLN A 130 11.79 18.51 25.17
N ARG A 131 11.98 18.28 23.86
CA ARG A 131 11.30 17.23 23.09
C ARG A 131 12.21 16.07 22.68
N CYS A 132 13.50 16.31 22.62
CA CYS A 132 14.46 15.33 22.14
C CYS A 132 14.82 14.30 23.21
N THR A 133 15.41 13.19 22.77
CA THR A 133 15.91 12.17 23.69
C THR A 133 17.11 12.73 24.48
N PRO A 134 17.27 12.39 25.77
CA PRO A 134 18.39 12.87 26.59
C PRO A 134 19.79 12.55 26.03
N ALA A 135 19.88 11.60 25.09
CA ALA A 135 21.12 11.28 24.40
C ALA A 135 21.66 12.43 23.53
N ARG A 136 20.79 13.37 23.12
CA ARG A 136 21.14 14.52 22.25
C ARG A 136 21.28 15.85 22.98
N ASP A 137 20.94 15.89 24.27
CA ASP A 137 21.20 17.04 25.14
C ASP A 137 22.62 17.59 25.05
N PRO A 138 23.72 16.80 25.02
CA PRO A 138 25.06 17.36 24.91
C PRO A 138 25.31 18.11 23.60
N ASP A 139 24.74 17.64 22.49
CA ASP A 139 24.88 18.31 21.19
C ASP A 139 24.12 19.65 21.20
N ILE A 140 22.94 19.69 21.80
CA ILE A 140 22.12 20.90 21.96
C ILE A 140 22.79 21.89 22.92
N ASP A 141 23.33 21.39 24.04
CA ASP A 141 24.01 22.21 25.03
C ASP A 141 25.30 22.82 24.49
N ALA A 142 26.02 22.12 23.59
CA ALA A 142 27.16 22.68 22.87
C ALA A 142 26.74 23.84 21.95
N LEU A 143 25.63 23.71 21.22
CA LEU A 143 25.11 24.81 20.39
C LEU A 143 24.62 26.00 21.23
N LEU A 144 23.94 25.74 22.35
CA LEU A 144 23.52 26.79 23.29
C LEU A 144 24.72 27.51 23.92
N ALA A 145 25.79 26.79 24.28
CA ALA A 145 27.02 27.37 24.79
C ALA A 145 27.72 28.26 23.76
N ASN A 146 27.71 27.87 22.48
CA ASN A 146 28.25 28.69 21.39
C ASN A 146 27.46 29.98 21.15
N LEU A 147 26.14 29.96 21.39
CA LEU A 147 25.29 31.15 21.28
C LEU A 147 25.39 32.09 22.49
N ALA A 148 25.92 31.63 23.62
CA ALA A 148 26.06 32.46 24.81
C ALA A 148 27.05 33.60 24.52
N PRO A 149 26.71 34.86 24.83
CA PRO A 149 27.56 35.99 24.55
C PRO A 149 28.88 35.83 25.32
N SER A 150 29.94 35.44 24.60
CA SER A 150 31.29 35.38 25.14
C SER A 150 31.70 36.80 25.46
N SER A 151 31.55 37.19 26.72
CA SER A 151 31.76 38.57 27.19
C SER A 151 33.24 39.01 27.17
N GLU A 152 34.14 38.18 26.62
CA GLU A 152 35.59 38.32 26.79
C GLU A 152 36.37 38.66 25.51
N THR A 153 35.75 38.80 24.33
CA THR A 153 36.48 39.13 23.10
C THR A 153 36.61 40.64 22.90
N THR A 154 37.50 41.27 23.68
CA THR A 154 37.94 42.67 23.48
C THR A 154 39.40 42.77 23.01
N SER A 155 40.00 41.69 22.49
CA SER A 155 41.33 41.74 21.88
C SER A 155 41.23 41.96 20.37
N VAL A 156 41.42 43.23 20.00
CA VAL A 156 41.46 43.76 18.64
C VAL A 156 42.58 43.05 17.84
N SER A 157 42.21 42.10 16.99
CA SER A 157 43.09 41.56 15.95
C SER A 157 42.62 42.08 14.60
N GLU A 158 43.45 42.90 13.95
CA GLU A 158 43.19 43.67 12.72
C GLU A 158 43.12 42.80 11.44
N ALA A 159 42.31 41.74 11.45
CA ALA A 159 41.96 41.01 10.22
C ALA A 159 40.65 41.57 9.63
N PRO A 160 40.55 41.76 8.31
CA PRO A 160 39.43 42.47 7.70
C PRO A 160 38.15 41.61 7.62
N SER A 161 37.11 42.15 8.27
CA SER A 161 35.74 42.35 7.76
C SER A 161 34.79 41.17 7.52
N GLU A 162 34.77 40.16 8.37
CA GLU A 162 33.57 39.31 8.52
C GLU A 162 32.89 39.61 9.86
N ASN A 163 31.57 39.83 9.83
CA ASN A 163 30.82 40.11 11.06
C ASN A 163 30.77 38.81 11.89
N PRO A 164 31.40 38.74 13.08
CA PRO A 164 31.51 37.51 13.84
C PRO A 164 30.13 36.95 14.24
N LEU A 165 29.14 37.82 14.43
CA LEU A 165 27.77 37.42 14.73
C LEU A 165 27.10 36.73 13.53
N ALA A 166 27.35 37.21 12.31
CA ALA A 166 26.83 36.57 11.10
C ALA A 166 27.41 35.17 10.92
N ALA A 167 28.72 35.01 11.14
CA ALA A 167 29.40 33.71 11.11
C ALA A 167 28.80 32.73 12.14
N LEU A 168 28.57 33.19 13.37
CA LEU A 168 27.97 32.39 14.44
C LEU A 168 26.53 31.94 14.10
N ILE A 169 25.70 32.83 13.55
CA ILE A 169 24.32 32.51 13.17
C ILE A 169 24.30 31.46 12.05
N VAL A 170 25.14 31.64 11.03
CA VAL A 170 25.24 30.70 9.90
C VAL A 170 25.71 29.33 10.35
N SER A 171 26.76 29.27 11.19
CA SER A 171 27.25 27.99 11.72
C SER A 171 26.17 27.29 12.55
N THR A 172 25.50 28.03 13.43
CA THR A 172 24.44 27.47 14.29
C THR A 172 23.26 26.96 13.48
N LEU A 173 22.81 27.69 12.46
CA LEU A 173 21.72 27.24 11.56
C LEU A 173 22.09 25.96 10.83
N ARG A 174 23.30 25.88 10.28
CA ARG A 174 23.81 24.69 9.59
C ARG A 174 23.86 23.48 10.52
N ASP A 175 24.39 23.67 11.71
CA ASP A 175 24.56 22.59 12.68
C ASP A 175 23.20 22.15 13.25
N LEU A 176 22.26 23.09 13.40
CA LEU A 176 20.89 22.81 13.84
C LEU A 176 20.06 22.07 12.77
N ILE A 177 20.18 22.42 11.48
CA ILE A 177 19.57 21.64 10.38
C ILE A 177 20.15 20.22 10.37
N SER A 178 21.46 20.09 10.53
CA SER A 178 22.13 18.79 10.60
C SER A 178 21.66 17.96 11.80
N LEU A 179 21.50 18.61 12.96
CA LEU A 179 20.94 17.99 14.16
C LEU A 179 19.48 17.58 13.96
N ALA A 180 18.67 18.42 13.30
CA ALA A 180 17.28 18.10 13.00
C ALA A 180 17.15 16.83 12.16
N ASP A 181 18.04 16.62 11.19
CA ASP A 181 18.06 15.37 10.40
C ASP A 181 18.43 14.14 11.23
N VAL A 182 19.35 14.28 12.19
CA VAL A 182 19.67 13.21 13.14
C VAL A 182 18.45 12.92 14.04
N LEU A 183 17.80 13.96 14.56
CA LEU A 183 16.60 13.82 15.40
C LEU A 183 15.42 13.20 14.66
N LYS A 184 15.25 13.49 13.36
CA LYS A 184 14.24 12.82 12.53
C LYS A 184 14.48 11.31 12.45
N ARG A 185 15.74 10.89 12.31
CA ARG A 185 16.12 9.47 12.31
C ARG A 185 15.86 8.84 13.68
N ASP A 186 16.33 9.48 14.75
CA ASP A 186 16.09 8.98 16.11
C ASP A 186 14.60 8.86 16.44
N LEU A 187 13.79 9.84 16.01
CA LEU A 187 12.34 9.82 16.16
C LEU A 187 11.73 8.67 15.34
N THR A 188 12.17 8.49 14.10
CA THR A 188 11.69 7.39 13.24
C THR A 188 12.06 6.03 13.85
N ASP A 189 13.30 5.87 14.33
CA ASP A 189 13.78 4.65 14.96
C ASP A 189 13.04 4.37 16.28
N THR A 190 12.78 5.40 17.08
CA THR A 190 12.04 5.28 18.34
C THR A 190 10.57 4.94 18.08
N LEU A 191 9.94 5.61 17.10
CA LEU A 191 8.56 5.33 16.70
C LEU A 191 8.43 3.91 16.16
N LEU A 192 9.32 3.51 15.25
CA LEU A 192 9.35 2.13 14.73
C LEU A 192 9.62 1.12 15.84
N GLY A 193 10.51 1.42 16.79
CA GLY A 193 10.79 0.53 17.92
C GLY A 193 9.64 0.42 18.94
N ALA A 194 8.82 1.46 19.07
CA ALA A 194 7.68 1.49 20.01
C ALA A 194 6.39 0.92 19.41
N MET A 195 6.26 0.89 18.08
CA MET A 195 5.07 0.40 17.38
C MET A 195 5.04 -1.13 17.33
N SER A 196 3.87 -1.71 17.61
CA SER A 196 3.62 -3.12 17.31
C SER A 196 3.47 -3.34 15.80
N GLU A 197 3.68 -4.57 15.32
CA GLU A 197 3.51 -4.92 13.90
C GLU A 197 2.09 -4.60 13.39
N ALA A 198 1.07 -4.77 14.24
CA ALA A 198 -0.31 -4.45 13.89
C ALA A 198 -0.52 -2.94 13.70
N GLN A 199 0.01 -2.12 14.63
CA GLN A 199 -0.04 -0.66 14.50
C GLN A 199 0.72 -0.18 13.26
N LEU A 200 1.86 -0.81 12.96
CA LEU A 200 2.63 -0.49 11.76
C LEU A 200 1.86 -0.86 10.49
N ALA A 201 1.25 -2.05 10.45
CA ALA A 201 0.40 -2.47 9.34
C ALA A 201 -0.77 -1.50 9.13
N ASP A 202 -1.39 -1.00 10.21
CA ASP A 202 -2.45 0.01 10.13
C ASP A 202 -1.95 1.34 9.55
N VAL A 203 -0.77 1.82 9.95
CA VAL A 203 -0.17 3.05 9.40
C VAL A 203 0.18 2.86 7.93
N ILE A 204 0.80 1.73 7.54
CA ILE A 204 1.08 1.41 6.14
C ILE A 204 -0.22 1.38 5.34
N ARG A 205 -1.26 0.75 5.89
CA ARG A 205 -2.59 0.70 5.27
C ARG A 205 -3.14 2.10 5.04
N GLN A 206 -3.19 2.94 6.06
CA GLN A 206 -3.66 4.33 5.92
C GLN A 206 -2.87 5.11 4.88
N GLN A 207 -1.54 4.98 4.89
CA GLN A 207 -0.68 5.64 3.91
C GLN A 207 -0.96 5.14 2.49
N ALA A 208 -1.13 3.83 2.31
CA ALA A 208 -1.48 3.24 1.02
C ALA A 208 -2.84 3.75 0.52
N LEU A 209 -3.88 3.80 1.36
CA LEU A 209 -5.20 4.35 1.02
C LEU A 209 -5.08 5.82 0.56
N THR A 210 -4.35 6.65 1.31
CA THR A 210 -4.16 8.07 0.97
C THR A 210 -3.38 8.23 -0.34
N ARG A 211 -2.29 7.50 -0.54
CA ARG A 211 -1.45 7.60 -1.75
C ARG A 211 -2.17 7.09 -3.00
N GLU A 212 -2.87 5.97 -2.91
CA GLU A 212 -3.71 5.46 -3.99
C GLU A 212 -4.73 6.52 -4.42
N ARG A 213 -5.40 7.13 -3.44
CA ARG A 213 -6.40 8.17 -3.69
C ARG A 213 -5.79 9.40 -4.33
N GLU A 214 -4.67 9.92 -3.81
CA GLU A 214 -3.95 11.06 -4.38
C GLU A 214 -3.60 10.82 -5.86
N ILE A 215 -3.12 9.63 -6.19
CA ILE A 215 -2.66 9.27 -7.53
C ILE A 215 -3.82 9.08 -8.51
N VAL A 216 -4.90 8.41 -8.09
CA VAL A 216 -6.08 8.21 -8.96
C VAL A 216 -6.86 9.51 -9.14
N LEU A 217 -6.90 10.39 -8.14
CA LEU A 217 -7.53 11.71 -8.25
C LEU A 217 -6.65 12.76 -8.94
N ASP A 218 -5.39 12.45 -9.25
CA ASP A 218 -4.49 13.38 -9.95
C ASP A 218 -5.07 13.71 -11.35
N PRO A 219 -5.44 14.98 -11.60
CA PRO A 219 -5.99 15.40 -12.88
C PRO A 219 -5.08 15.14 -14.07
N SER A 220 -3.76 15.02 -13.83
CA SER A 220 -2.77 14.78 -14.87
C SER A 220 -2.79 13.36 -15.43
N MET A 221 -3.36 12.38 -14.71
CA MET A 221 -3.45 10.99 -15.18
C MET A 221 -4.83 10.62 -15.68
N TRP A 222 -5.86 10.90 -14.89
CA TRP A 222 -7.21 10.39 -15.16
C TRP A 222 -8.21 11.49 -15.52
N GLY A 223 -7.81 12.76 -15.42
CA GLY A 223 -8.67 13.92 -15.67
C GLY A 223 -9.45 14.35 -14.43
N SER A 224 -10.54 15.10 -14.64
CA SER A 224 -11.34 15.61 -13.52
C SER A 224 -12.07 14.49 -12.76
N ILE A 225 -12.42 14.76 -11.51
CA ILE A 225 -13.22 13.87 -10.67
C ILE A 225 -14.56 13.54 -11.34
N ASP A 226 -15.14 14.49 -12.08
CA ASP A 226 -16.39 14.27 -12.82
C ASP A 226 -16.21 13.23 -13.92
N ARG A 227 -15.07 13.27 -14.66
CA ARG A 227 -14.74 12.23 -15.64
C ARG A 227 -14.62 10.86 -14.99
N LEU A 228 -14.01 10.76 -13.80
CA LEU A 228 -13.93 9.49 -13.06
C LEU A 228 -15.31 8.95 -12.69
N LYS A 229 -16.23 9.82 -12.26
CA LYS A 229 -17.62 9.45 -11.96
C LYS A 229 -18.37 9.01 -13.21
N ASP A 230 -18.15 9.67 -14.34
CA ASP A 230 -18.78 9.32 -15.62
C ASP A 230 -18.24 7.99 -16.16
N LEU A 231 -16.93 7.76 -16.07
CA LEU A 231 -16.32 6.47 -16.39
C LEU A 231 -16.92 5.37 -15.52
N TRP A 232 -17.01 5.58 -14.21
CA TRP A 232 -17.61 4.62 -13.28
C TRP A 232 -19.08 4.31 -13.64
N LYS A 233 -19.90 5.34 -13.87
CA LYS A 233 -21.31 5.18 -14.29
C LYS A 233 -21.43 4.47 -15.63
N SER A 234 -20.60 4.82 -16.60
CA SER A 234 -20.60 4.19 -17.92
C SER A 234 -20.23 2.70 -17.85
N TRP A 235 -19.26 2.36 -17.01
CA TRP A 235 -18.81 0.99 -16.80
C TRP A 235 -19.87 0.14 -16.09
N LEU A 236 -20.58 0.70 -15.09
CA LEU A 236 -21.72 0.07 -14.44
C LEU A 236 -22.89 -0.17 -15.39
N GLY A 237 -23.14 0.76 -16.32
CA GLY A 237 -24.25 0.68 -17.24
C GLY A 237 -25.59 0.65 -16.52
N SER A 238 -26.36 -0.42 -16.69
CA SER A 238 -27.66 -0.62 -16.01
C SER A 238 -27.54 -1.33 -14.66
N GLU A 239 -26.34 -1.70 -14.22
CA GLU A 239 -26.14 -2.46 -12.99
C GLU A 239 -25.92 -1.53 -11.80
N ASN A 240 -26.76 -1.65 -10.78
CA ASN A 240 -26.62 -0.86 -9.55
C ASN A 240 -25.59 -1.46 -8.58
N ILE A 241 -25.18 -2.72 -8.80
CA ILE A 241 -24.26 -3.45 -7.91
C ILE A 241 -22.94 -3.65 -8.65
N TRP A 242 -21.95 -2.85 -8.28
CA TRP A 242 -20.64 -2.85 -8.95
C TRP A 242 -19.89 -4.18 -8.78
N THR A 243 -20.11 -4.92 -7.69
CA THR A 243 -19.46 -6.22 -7.46
C THR A 243 -19.93 -7.27 -8.46
N SER A 244 -21.23 -7.27 -8.82
CA SER A 244 -21.78 -8.17 -9.83
C SER A 244 -21.21 -7.86 -11.22
N ARG A 245 -21.06 -6.57 -11.52
CA ARG A 245 -20.41 -6.09 -12.77
C ARG A 245 -18.95 -6.53 -12.84
N LEU A 246 -18.20 -6.34 -11.75
CA LEU A 246 -16.81 -6.77 -11.63
C LEU A 246 -16.68 -8.28 -11.83
N LEU A 247 -17.52 -9.08 -11.17
CA LEU A 247 -17.46 -10.53 -11.28
C LEU A 247 -17.73 -11.00 -12.72
N ARG A 248 -18.68 -10.35 -13.42
CA ARG A 248 -18.89 -10.63 -14.86
C ARG A 248 -17.65 -10.33 -15.67
N ALA A 249 -16.99 -9.18 -15.45
CA ALA A 249 -15.74 -8.84 -16.12
C ALA A 249 -14.65 -9.89 -15.86
N LEU A 250 -14.48 -10.33 -14.60
CA LEU A 250 -13.50 -11.34 -14.19
C LEU A 250 -13.73 -12.72 -14.81
N THR A 251 -14.97 -13.03 -15.19
CA THR A 251 -15.29 -14.31 -15.87
C THR A 251 -15.30 -14.23 -17.39
N SER A 252 -15.13 -13.03 -17.94
CA SER A 252 -14.90 -12.86 -19.37
C SER A 252 -13.60 -13.56 -19.79
N PRO A 253 -13.52 -14.04 -21.05
CA PRO A 253 -12.26 -14.55 -21.58
C PRO A 253 -11.23 -13.45 -21.89
N THR A 254 -11.64 -12.19 -21.94
CA THR A 254 -10.72 -11.08 -22.15
C THR A 254 -10.11 -10.64 -20.82
N PRO A 255 -8.78 -10.43 -20.76
CA PRO A 255 -8.12 -10.04 -19.52
C PRO A 255 -8.64 -8.68 -19.06
N VAL A 256 -8.79 -8.52 -17.74
CA VAL A 256 -9.14 -7.23 -17.16
C VAL A 256 -8.02 -6.20 -17.36
N THR A 257 -8.39 -5.02 -17.84
CA THR A 257 -7.47 -3.89 -18.08
C THR A 257 -7.99 -2.65 -17.36
N CYS A 258 -7.13 -1.68 -17.10
CA CYS A 258 -7.54 -0.39 -16.54
C CYS A 258 -7.12 0.70 -17.52
N GLN A 259 -7.83 0.82 -18.65
CA GLN A 259 -7.54 1.79 -19.70
C GLN A 259 -8.76 2.67 -19.94
N PRO A 260 -8.71 3.96 -19.58
CA PRO A 260 -9.91 4.79 -19.42
C PRO A 260 -10.64 5.05 -20.75
N ASP A 261 -9.93 4.91 -21.88
CA ASP A 261 -10.45 5.23 -23.21
C ASP A 261 -10.85 3.98 -24.02
N ASP A 262 -10.73 2.77 -23.44
CA ASP A 262 -11.15 1.54 -24.08
C ASP A 262 -12.62 1.22 -23.72
N PRO A 263 -13.56 1.22 -24.69
CA PRO A 263 -14.97 0.92 -24.45
C PRO A 263 -15.24 -0.57 -24.15
N HIS A 264 -14.22 -1.40 -23.92
CA HIS A 264 -14.41 -2.81 -23.60
C HIS A 264 -15.14 -3.00 -22.26
N PRO A 265 -16.08 -3.95 -22.12
CA PRO A 265 -16.68 -4.32 -20.83
C PRO A 265 -15.68 -4.80 -19.76
N ASN A 266 -14.43 -5.04 -20.14
CA ASN A 266 -13.33 -5.49 -19.29
C ASN A 266 -12.34 -4.37 -18.95
N SER A 267 -12.58 -3.17 -19.48
CA SER A 267 -11.88 -1.99 -19.04
C SER A 267 -12.47 -1.53 -17.71
N LEU A 268 -11.77 -1.85 -16.65
CA LEU A 268 -12.13 -1.51 -15.28
C LEU A 268 -11.89 -0.03 -15.01
N PRO A 269 -12.73 0.56 -14.14
CA PRO A 269 -12.57 1.95 -13.73
C PRO A 269 -11.21 2.19 -13.03
N PRO A 270 -10.64 3.41 -13.13
CA PRO A 270 -9.32 3.73 -12.56
C PRO A 270 -9.17 3.49 -11.06
N GLN A 271 -10.27 3.50 -10.31
CA GLN A 271 -10.29 3.21 -8.87
C GLN A 271 -9.88 1.75 -8.55
N LEU A 272 -9.96 0.83 -9.52
CA LEU A 272 -9.50 -0.55 -9.37
C LEU A 272 -8.08 -0.78 -9.91
N PHE A 273 -7.39 0.30 -10.31
CA PHE A 273 -6.08 0.22 -10.95
C PHE A 273 -5.03 -0.49 -10.09
N PHE A 274 -4.98 -0.20 -8.80
CA PHE A 274 -4.01 -0.81 -7.89
C PHE A 274 -4.31 -2.29 -7.59
N SER A 275 -5.58 -2.69 -7.60
CA SER A 275 -6.01 -4.08 -7.43
C SER A 275 -5.95 -4.89 -8.73
N ARG A 276 -5.54 -4.29 -9.86
CA ARG A 276 -5.49 -4.98 -11.17
C ARG A 276 -4.70 -6.30 -11.14
N PRO A 277 -3.50 -6.40 -10.53
CA PRO A 277 -2.76 -7.66 -10.51
C PRO A 277 -3.55 -8.78 -9.82
N ASP A 278 -4.20 -8.46 -8.69
CA ASP A 278 -4.99 -9.41 -7.92
C ASP A 278 -6.28 -9.79 -8.65
N LEU A 279 -6.90 -8.84 -9.36
CA LEU A 279 -8.06 -9.08 -10.21
C LEU A 279 -7.71 -10.02 -11.39
N LEU A 280 -6.56 -9.84 -12.02
CA LEU A 280 -6.08 -10.75 -13.07
C LEU A 280 -5.80 -12.15 -12.50
N TYR A 281 -5.17 -12.23 -11.32
CA TYR A 281 -4.97 -13.49 -10.61
C TYR A 281 -6.30 -14.19 -10.35
N ILE A 282 -7.30 -13.47 -9.81
CA ILE A 282 -8.65 -13.98 -9.55
C ILE A 282 -9.33 -14.45 -10.84
N GLN A 283 -9.21 -13.72 -11.95
CA GLN A 283 -9.76 -14.11 -13.25
C GLN A 283 -9.20 -15.46 -13.70
N ASN A 284 -7.87 -15.63 -13.67
CA ASN A 284 -7.23 -16.89 -14.03
C ASN A 284 -7.64 -18.04 -13.07
N TYR A 285 -7.77 -17.72 -11.79
CA TYR A 285 -8.19 -18.67 -10.77
C TYR A 285 -9.65 -19.14 -10.95
N LEU A 286 -10.57 -18.22 -11.28
CA LEU A 286 -11.97 -18.53 -11.62
C LEU A 286 -12.06 -19.42 -12.87
N GLN A 287 -11.26 -19.13 -13.89
CA GLN A 287 -11.20 -19.98 -15.09
C GLN A 287 -10.70 -21.39 -14.75
N ALA A 288 -9.63 -21.51 -13.95
CA ALA A 288 -9.12 -22.79 -13.48
C ALA A 288 -10.14 -23.59 -12.67
N LEU A 289 -10.94 -22.94 -11.81
CA LEU A 289 -12.04 -23.57 -11.08
C LEU A 289 -13.06 -24.20 -12.05
N VAL A 290 -13.50 -23.46 -13.06
CA VAL A 290 -14.47 -23.96 -14.05
C VAL A 290 -13.87 -25.08 -14.89
N ILE A 291 -12.60 -24.98 -15.28
CA ILE A 291 -11.86 -26.05 -15.98
C ILE A 291 -11.84 -27.31 -15.11
N GLY A 292 -11.41 -27.20 -13.85
CA GLY A 292 -11.35 -28.33 -12.92
C GLY A 292 -12.71 -29.02 -12.73
N ALA A 293 -13.77 -28.23 -12.53
CA ALA A 293 -15.14 -28.75 -12.43
C ALA A 293 -15.61 -29.45 -13.72
N SER A 294 -15.28 -28.87 -14.89
CA SER A 294 -15.64 -29.44 -16.20
C SER A 294 -14.94 -30.79 -16.43
N LEU A 295 -13.65 -30.88 -16.11
CA LEU A 295 -12.89 -32.14 -16.21
C LEU A 295 -13.40 -33.19 -15.22
N ASN A 296 -13.75 -32.79 -13.99
CA ASN A 296 -14.35 -33.69 -13.01
C ASN A 296 -15.68 -34.29 -13.50
N ALA A 297 -16.52 -33.46 -14.14
CA ALA A 297 -17.79 -33.91 -14.74
C ALA A 297 -17.58 -34.92 -15.88
N LEU A 298 -16.47 -34.84 -16.62
CA LEU A 298 -16.13 -35.80 -17.68
C LEU A 298 -15.67 -37.16 -17.15
N VAL A 299 -14.89 -37.19 -16.07
CA VAL A 299 -14.35 -38.45 -15.51
C VAL A 299 -15.45 -39.30 -14.86
N ARG A 300 -16.53 -38.69 -14.37
CA ARG A 300 -17.67 -39.37 -13.70
C ARG A 300 -17.21 -40.32 -12.60
N LEU A 301 -16.35 -39.82 -11.70
CA LEU A 301 -15.83 -40.60 -10.59
C LEU A 301 -16.98 -41.16 -9.75
N PRO A 302 -16.92 -42.44 -9.33
CA PRO A 302 -17.90 -42.98 -8.40
C PRO A 302 -17.85 -42.18 -7.10
N ALA A 303 -19.01 -42.03 -6.44
CA ALA A 303 -19.07 -41.32 -5.16
C ALA A 303 -18.07 -41.93 -4.17
N PRO A 304 -17.46 -41.11 -3.28
CA PRO A 304 -16.40 -41.52 -2.35
C PRO A 304 -16.85 -42.48 -1.23
N THR A 305 -17.91 -43.27 -1.44
CA THR A 305 -18.45 -44.24 -0.49
C THR A 305 -17.64 -45.53 -0.40
N SER A 306 -16.72 -45.76 -1.35
CA SER A 306 -15.82 -46.91 -1.31
C SER A 306 -14.55 -46.59 -0.53
N PRO A 307 -14.09 -47.44 0.42
CA PRO A 307 -12.85 -47.27 1.18
C PRO A 307 -11.57 -47.48 0.33
N GLY A 308 -11.62 -47.11 -0.95
CA GLY A 308 -10.48 -47.12 -1.86
C GLY A 308 -9.48 -46.00 -1.57
N PRO A 309 -8.29 -46.06 -2.19
CA PRO A 309 -7.29 -45.00 -2.08
C PRO A 309 -7.90 -43.64 -2.47
N PRO A 310 -7.59 -42.56 -1.72
CA PRO A 310 -8.18 -41.25 -1.94
C PRO A 310 -7.98 -40.79 -3.39
N HIS A 311 -9.04 -40.23 -3.97
CA HIS A 311 -9.06 -39.75 -5.35
C HIS A 311 -8.09 -38.56 -5.51
N ASP A 312 -6.87 -38.84 -5.99
CA ASP A 312 -5.82 -37.82 -6.23
C ASP A 312 -6.00 -37.07 -7.57
N PHE A 313 -7.05 -37.38 -8.34
CA PHE A 313 -7.29 -36.78 -9.65
C PHE A 313 -7.41 -35.25 -9.56
N MET A 314 -8.32 -34.75 -8.73
CA MET A 314 -8.52 -33.30 -8.61
C MET A 314 -7.33 -32.58 -7.99
N SER A 315 -6.58 -33.24 -7.11
CA SER A 315 -5.37 -32.65 -6.52
C SER A 315 -4.29 -32.42 -7.57
N ARG A 316 -4.09 -33.39 -8.47
CA ARG A 316 -3.12 -33.27 -9.57
C ARG A 316 -3.55 -32.25 -10.61
N VAL A 317 -4.81 -32.30 -11.06
CA VAL A 317 -5.35 -31.30 -12.00
C VAL A 317 -5.22 -29.90 -11.41
N TRP A 318 -5.60 -29.72 -10.14
CA TRP A 318 -5.51 -28.44 -9.47
C TRP A 318 -4.06 -27.98 -9.30
N THR A 319 -3.13 -28.88 -8.98
CA THR A 319 -1.70 -28.56 -8.87
C THR A 319 -1.14 -28.06 -10.21
N LEU A 320 -1.51 -28.68 -11.33
CA LEU A 320 -1.10 -28.23 -12.67
C LEU A 320 -1.67 -26.84 -13.00
N LEU A 321 -2.95 -26.62 -12.73
CA LEU A 321 -3.60 -25.33 -12.99
C LEU A 321 -3.05 -24.22 -12.10
N LYS A 322 -2.86 -24.49 -10.80
CA LYS A 322 -2.35 -23.52 -9.83
C LYS A 322 -0.89 -23.16 -10.12
N ALA A 323 -0.06 -24.14 -10.49
CA ALA A 323 1.33 -23.88 -10.88
C ALA A 323 1.44 -22.94 -12.10
N GLU A 324 0.48 -23.01 -13.02
CA GLU A 324 0.42 -22.11 -14.18
C GLU A 324 0.01 -20.69 -13.76
N ILE A 325 -1.03 -20.56 -12.93
CA ILE A 325 -1.48 -19.26 -12.41
C ILE A 325 -0.35 -18.57 -11.63
N ASP A 326 0.31 -19.32 -10.75
CA ASP A 326 1.40 -18.79 -9.92
C ASP A 326 2.64 -18.45 -10.77
N ARG A 327 2.85 -19.08 -11.93
CA ARG A 327 3.97 -18.78 -12.84
C ARG A 327 3.84 -17.42 -13.52
N ASP A 328 2.64 -17.06 -13.97
CA ASP A 328 2.34 -15.77 -14.61
C ASP A 328 2.62 -14.59 -13.66
N GLU A 329 2.52 -14.83 -12.35
CA GLU A 329 2.74 -13.81 -11.34
C GLU A 329 4.21 -13.35 -11.27
N TYR A 330 5.17 -14.25 -11.46
CA TYR A 330 6.61 -13.95 -11.31
C TYR A 330 7.31 -13.60 -12.63
N HIS A 331 6.83 -14.08 -13.77
CA HIS A 331 7.57 -13.97 -15.05
C HIS A 331 7.21 -12.76 -15.91
N ASN A 332 6.08 -12.08 -15.64
CA ASN A 332 5.65 -10.90 -16.41
C ASN A 332 6.58 -9.67 -16.27
N ALA A 333 7.65 -9.73 -15.46
CA ALA A 333 8.54 -8.60 -15.24
C ALA A 333 9.85 -8.62 -16.05
N ILE A 334 10.28 -9.76 -16.64
CA ILE A 334 11.69 -9.89 -17.09
C ILE A 334 11.92 -10.43 -18.52
N ASP A 335 11.06 -11.25 -19.14
CA ASP A 335 11.40 -11.84 -20.45
C ASP A 335 10.21 -12.01 -21.42
N ASP A 336 10.17 -11.16 -22.46
CA ASP A 336 9.09 -11.06 -23.45
C ASP A 336 9.35 -11.85 -24.76
N LYS A 337 10.15 -12.93 -24.74
CA LYS A 337 10.64 -13.55 -26.00
C LYS A 337 10.63 -15.07 -26.17
N SER A 338 9.98 -15.88 -25.33
CA SER A 338 9.90 -17.34 -25.60
C SER A 338 8.64 -18.05 -25.10
N SER A 339 7.53 -18.00 -25.86
CA SER A 339 6.30 -18.78 -25.55
C SER A 339 5.81 -19.66 -26.72
N VAL A 340 6.71 -20.41 -27.36
CA VAL A 340 6.29 -21.47 -28.32
C VAL A 340 5.79 -22.74 -27.60
N ASP A 341 5.95 -22.85 -26.27
CA ASP A 341 5.64 -24.06 -25.50
C ASP A 341 4.23 -24.14 -24.90
N ASP A 342 3.33 -23.19 -25.17
CA ASP A 342 1.96 -23.19 -24.61
C ASP A 342 1.12 -24.43 -24.98
N ALA A 343 1.45 -25.11 -26.08
CA ALA A 343 0.76 -26.33 -26.52
C ALA A 343 0.97 -27.53 -25.57
N THR A 344 2.06 -27.55 -24.80
CA THR A 344 2.34 -28.65 -23.84
C THR A 344 1.37 -28.66 -22.65
N LYS A 345 0.66 -27.56 -22.39
CA LYS A 345 -0.19 -27.37 -21.20
C LYS A 345 -1.52 -28.11 -21.26
N LEU A 346 -2.16 -28.14 -22.43
CA LEU A 346 -3.45 -28.84 -22.64
C LEU A 346 -3.30 -30.36 -22.70
N VAL A 347 -2.17 -30.84 -23.22
CA VAL A 347 -1.86 -32.28 -23.34
C VAL A 347 -1.85 -32.94 -21.96
N ASN A 348 -1.24 -32.27 -20.97
CA ASN A 348 -1.17 -32.77 -19.60
C ASN A 348 -2.55 -32.95 -18.96
N LEU A 349 -3.50 -32.05 -19.22
CA LEU A 349 -4.86 -32.16 -18.67
C LEU A 349 -5.64 -33.34 -19.27
N ALA A 350 -5.52 -33.54 -20.59
CA ALA A 350 -6.17 -34.64 -21.27
C ALA A 350 -5.61 -36.00 -20.80
N ASP A 351 -4.30 -36.10 -20.62
CA ASP A 351 -3.63 -37.31 -20.13
C ASP A 351 -4.01 -37.63 -18.66
N GLU A 352 -4.20 -36.62 -17.81
CA GLU A 352 -4.71 -36.82 -16.45
C GLU A 352 -6.14 -37.36 -16.43
N VAL A 353 -7.02 -36.89 -17.32
CA VAL A 353 -8.38 -37.40 -17.48
C VAL A 353 -8.37 -38.86 -17.94
N ILE A 354 -7.53 -39.19 -18.92
CA ILE A 354 -7.36 -40.57 -19.41
C ILE A 354 -6.84 -41.47 -18.29
N ARG A 355 -5.78 -41.04 -17.59
CA ARG A 355 -5.19 -41.77 -16.46
C ARG A 355 -6.23 -42.05 -15.37
N ALA A 356 -7.01 -41.04 -15.00
CA ALA A 356 -8.09 -41.22 -14.02
C ALA A 356 -9.09 -42.26 -14.51
N ARG A 357 -9.56 -42.14 -15.76
CA ARG A 357 -10.52 -43.10 -16.32
C ARG A 357 -9.96 -44.52 -16.42
N MET A 358 -8.66 -44.69 -16.70
CA MET A 358 -8.00 -46.01 -16.70
C MET A 358 -7.98 -46.64 -15.31
N LEU A 359 -7.80 -45.83 -14.26
CA LEU A 359 -7.79 -46.32 -12.87
C LEU A 359 -9.17 -46.76 -12.38
N PHE A 360 -10.26 -46.16 -12.90
CA PHE A 360 -11.64 -46.48 -12.49
C PHE A 360 -12.38 -47.43 -13.43
N SER A 361 -11.87 -47.64 -14.65
CA SER A 361 -12.43 -48.60 -15.59
C SER A 361 -11.91 -50.01 -15.27
N ALA A 362 -12.81 -50.98 -15.13
CA ALA A 362 -12.44 -52.38 -14.97
C ALA A 362 -11.81 -52.99 -16.25
N SER A 363 -12.04 -52.34 -17.40
CA SER A 363 -11.52 -52.76 -18.71
C SER A 363 -10.48 -51.76 -19.22
N PRO A 364 -9.43 -52.23 -19.93
CA PRO A 364 -8.48 -51.34 -20.60
C PRO A 364 -9.24 -50.45 -21.60
N ILE A 365 -8.92 -49.16 -21.60
CA ILE A 365 -9.50 -48.16 -22.50
C ILE A 365 -8.99 -48.45 -23.92
N SER A 366 -9.89 -48.48 -24.91
CA SER A 366 -9.48 -48.66 -26.30
C SER A 366 -8.83 -47.37 -26.85
N GLU A 367 -7.97 -47.48 -27.86
CA GLU A 367 -7.38 -46.29 -28.50
C GLU A 367 -8.44 -45.31 -29.04
N GLN A 368 -9.59 -45.84 -29.46
CA GLN A 368 -10.70 -45.04 -29.94
C GLN A 368 -11.35 -44.25 -28.81
N ASP A 369 -11.62 -44.90 -27.66
CA ASP A 369 -12.14 -44.22 -26.46
C ASP A 369 -11.16 -43.15 -25.96
N GLU A 370 -9.86 -43.41 -26.05
CA GLU A 370 -8.82 -42.45 -25.67
C GLU A 370 -8.83 -41.20 -26.57
N ARG A 371 -8.94 -41.37 -27.89
CA ARG A 371 -9.08 -40.25 -28.84
C ARG A 371 -10.37 -39.46 -28.60
N GLU A 372 -11.48 -40.16 -28.35
CA GLU A 372 -12.77 -39.54 -28.04
C GLU A 372 -12.70 -38.76 -26.72
N LEU A 373 -12.00 -39.27 -25.71
CA LEU A 373 -11.75 -38.58 -24.45
C LEU A 373 -10.93 -37.30 -24.65
N ARG A 374 -9.85 -37.34 -25.43
CA ARG A 374 -9.06 -36.13 -25.73
C ARG A 374 -9.91 -35.09 -26.46
N ALA A 375 -10.68 -35.51 -27.46
CA ALA A 375 -11.58 -34.62 -28.18
C ALA A 375 -12.67 -34.04 -27.26
N ALA A 376 -13.19 -34.84 -26.32
CA ALA A 376 -14.15 -34.38 -25.32
C ALA A 376 -13.53 -33.34 -24.38
N VAL A 377 -12.32 -33.57 -23.89
CA VAL A 377 -11.57 -32.61 -23.06
C VAL A 377 -11.38 -31.30 -23.83
N GLU A 378 -10.81 -31.36 -25.03
CA GLU A 378 -10.59 -30.17 -25.86
C GLU A 378 -11.89 -29.40 -26.11
N ARG A 379 -12.99 -30.10 -26.43
CA ARG A 379 -14.31 -29.50 -26.62
C ARG A 379 -14.82 -28.82 -25.35
N THR A 380 -14.72 -29.47 -24.19
CA THR A 380 -15.19 -28.91 -22.91
C THR A 380 -14.38 -27.73 -22.41
N LEU A 381 -13.11 -27.60 -22.82
CA LEU A 381 -12.27 -26.46 -22.47
C LEU A 381 -12.58 -25.22 -23.33
N ARG A 382 -13.41 -25.35 -24.37
CA ARG A 382 -13.89 -24.19 -25.13
C ARG A 382 -14.93 -23.44 -24.33
N LEU A 383 -14.78 -22.12 -24.26
CA LEU A 383 -15.68 -21.21 -23.55
C LEU A 383 -17.13 -21.28 -24.03
N GLN A 384 -17.34 -21.68 -25.29
CA GLN A 384 -18.68 -21.83 -25.89
C GLN A 384 -19.34 -23.18 -25.58
N ASP A 385 -18.64 -24.11 -24.90
CA ASP A 385 -19.22 -25.37 -24.50
C ASP A 385 -20.34 -25.15 -23.48
N PRO A 386 -21.53 -25.77 -23.66
CA PRO A 386 -22.66 -25.56 -22.77
C PRO A 386 -22.40 -26.02 -21.33
N VAL A 387 -21.55 -27.04 -21.12
CA VAL A 387 -21.20 -27.51 -19.78
C VAL A 387 -20.32 -26.48 -19.09
N PHE A 388 -19.31 -25.96 -19.79
CA PHE A 388 -18.44 -24.90 -19.28
C PHE A 388 -19.25 -23.65 -18.90
N ALA A 389 -20.09 -23.16 -19.83
CA ALA A 389 -20.92 -21.98 -19.61
C ALA A 389 -21.92 -22.15 -18.45
N LEU A 390 -22.51 -23.35 -18.30
CA LEU A 390 -23.41 -23.67 -17.18
C LEU A 390 -22.67 -23.64 -15.83
N LEU A 391 -21.51 -24.30 -15.74
CA LEU A 391 -20.71 -24.35 -14.51
C LEU A 391 -20.20 -22.97 -14.13
N GLN A 392 -19.71 -22.20 -15.10
CA GLN A 392 -19.30 -20.81 -14.91
C GLN A 392 -20.45 -19.95 -14.38
N SER A 393 -21.64 -20.02 -15.00
CA SER A 393 -22.81 -19.25 -14.58
C SER A 393 -23.25 -19.59 -13.15
N ARG A 394 -23.18 -20.87 -12.75
CA ARG A 394 -23.50 -21.32 -11.39
C ARG A 394 -22.50 -20.79 -10.37
N LEU A 395 -21.21 -20.88 -10.69
CA LEU A 395 -20.13 -20.38 -9.83
C LEU A 395 -20.27 -18.86 -9.61
N ILE A 396 -20.44 -18.09 -10.69
CA ILE A 396 -20.64 -16.63 -10.64
C ILE A 396 -21.81 -16.29 -9.74
N ARG A 397 -22.97 -16.91 -9.96
CA ARG A 397 -24.18 -16.62 -9.18
C ARG A 397 -23.98 -16.91 -7.69
N ALA A 398 -23.30 -18.00 -7.35
CA ALA A 398 -23.02 -18.36 -5.97
C ALA A 398 -22.06 -17.36 -5.29
N ILE A 399 -20.97 -16.99 -5.97
CA ILE A 399 -20.01 -15.99 -5.49
C ILE A 399 -20.69 -14.62 -5.33
N ASP A 400 -21.46 -14.18 -6.32
CA ASP A 400 -22.17 -12.91 -6.30
C ASP A 400 -23.13 -12.81 -5.11
N GLN A 401 -23.93 -13.86 -4.88
CA GLN A 401 -24.84 -13.92 -3.74
C GLN A 401 -24.10 -13.84 -2.41
N GLN A 402 -22.96 -14.54 -2.28
CA GLN A 402 -22.13 -14.51 -1.07
C GLN A 402 -21.48 -13.14 -0.83
N ILE A 403 -20.98 -12.48 -1.88
CA ILE A 403 -20.44 -11.12 -1.78
C ILE A 403 -21.53 -10.15 -1.30
N ILE A 404 -22.71 -10.21 -1.91
CA ILE A 404 -23.83 -9.32 -1.55
C ILE A 404 -24.27 -9.56 -0.10
N GLU A 405 -24.38 -10.82 0.33
CA GLU A 405 -24.73 -11.17 1.70
C GLU A 405 -23.67 -10.69 2.71
N TYR A 406 -22.38 -10.88 2.39
CA TYR A 406 -21.28 -10.43 3.22
C TYR A 406 -21.25 -8.90 3.34
N MET A 407 -21.27 -8.19 2.21
CA MET A 407 -21.22 -6.72 2.17
C MET A 407 -22.47 -6.10 2.80
N GLY A 408 -23.65 -6.68 2.57
CA GLY A 408 -24.88 -6.27 3.24
C GLY A 408 -24.80 -6.49 4.76
N GLY A 409 -24.32 -7.66 5.20
CA GLY A 409 -24.17 -8.01 6.61
C GLY A 409 -23.22 -7.08 7.38
N VAL A 410 -22.11 -6.66 6.75
CA VAL A 410 -21.18 -5.68 7.34
C VAL A 410 -21.89 -4.34 7.58
N VAL A 411 -22.64 -3.83 6.59
CA VAL A 411 -23.36 -2.55 6.70
C VAL A 411 -24.45 -2.60 7.78
N TYR A 412 -25.18 -3.73 7.90
CA TYR A 412 -26.20 -3.88 8.93
C TYR A 412 -25.61 -4.03 10.34
N LYS A 413 -24.47 -4.71 10.48
CA LYS A 413 -23.79 -4.85 11.76
C LYS A 413 -23.23 -3.52 12.25
N GLU A 414 -22.60 -2.69 11.39
CA GLU A 414 -22.11 -1.37 11.82
C GLU A 414 -23.25 -0.47 12.34
N LYS A 415 -24.40 -0.46 11.66
CA LYS A 415 -25.55 0.36 12.07
C LYS A 415 -26.23 -0.14 13.34
N ASN A 416 -26.26 -1.46 13.57
CA ASN A 416 -26.90 -2.06 14.74
C ASN A 416 -25.92 -2.37 15.91
N GLN A 417 -24.61 -2.38 15.69
CA GLN A 417 -23.56 -2.47 16.72
C GLN A 417 -23.14 -1.12 17.30
N VAL A 418 -23.90 -0.05 17.03
CA VAL A 418 -24.23 0.90 18.12
C VAL A 418 -25.23 0.22 19.09
N VAL A 419 -24.94 -1.02 19.49
CA VAL A 419 -25.36 -1.54 20.77
C VAL A 419 -24.64 -0.63 21.73
N ARG A 420 -25.38 0.35 22.25
CA ARG A 420 -25.05 1.10 23.45
C ARG A 420 -24.76 0.06 24.54
N PHE A 421 -23.53 -0.42 24.62
CA PHE A 421 -23.01 -0.89 25.88
C PHE A 421 -23.25 0.28 26.85
N PRO A 422 -23.95 0.06 27.97
CA PRO A 422 -24.05 1.09 28.98
C PRO A 422 -22.62 1.35 29.44
N GLU A 423 -22.02 2.44 28.95
CA GLU A 423 -20.66 2.89 29.29
C GLU A 423 -20.51 3.19 30.79
N ILE A 424 -21.62 3.18 31.53
CA ILE A 424 -21.70 3.46 32.95
C ILE A 424 -22.53 2.37 33.62
N MET A 425 -21.89 1.32 34.13
CA MET A 425 -22.40 0.63 35.32
C MET A 425 -22.08 1.51 36.53
N ARG A 426 -23.04 2.36 36.91
CA ARG A 426 -22.93 3.23 38.09
C ARG A 426 -23.11 2.36 39.34
N THR A 427 -22.02 1.79 39.83
CA THR A 427 -21.96 1.26 41.19
C THR A 427 -20.87 2.00 41.97
N GLY A 428 -21.29 2.89 42.87
CA GLY A 428 -20.49 3.31 44.03
C GLY A 428 -19.42 4.39 43.80
N ARG A 429 -19.52 5.45 44.61
CA ARG A 429 -18.59 6.57 44.78
C ARG A 429 -17.10 6.20 44.68
N GLY A 430 -16.39 6.81 43.73
CA GLY A 430 -14.93 6.85 43.70
C GLY A 430 -14.41 7.93 42.74
N ASN A 431 -13.74 8.95 43.29
CA ASN A 431 -13.04 10.01 42.55
C ASN A 431 -11.90 9.43 41.71
N VAL A 432 -11.88 9.62 40.39
CA VAL A 432 -10.62 9.63 39.59
C VAL A 432 -10.75 10.57 38.38
N THR A 433 -9.62 11.23 38.14
CA THR A 433 -9.19 12.25 37.20
C THR A 433 -9.61 12.15 35.72
N LEU A 434 -9.76 13.34 35.13
CA LEU A 434 -9.68 13.67 33.71
C LEU A 434 -8.71 12.74 32.96
N ARG A 435 -9.21 12.06 31.92
CA ARG A 435 -8.41 11.29 30.97
C ARG A 435 -8.83 11.65 29.55
N ASP A 436 -7.82 11.74 28.71
CA ASP A 436 -7.77 12.22 27.33
C ASP A 436 -8.96 11.88 26.43
N TYR A 437 -9.29 12.85 25.58
CA TYR A 437 -10.18 12.69 24.43
C TYR A 437 -9.59 11.67 23.46
N GLY A 438 -10.34 10.59 23.25
CA GLY A 438 -9.98 9.45 22.43
C GLY A 438 -9.89 9.76 20.93
N SER A 439 -8.71 9.49 20.38
CA SER A 439 -8.59 8.97 19.03
C SER A 439 -9.10 7.53 19.06
N GLY A 440 -10.24 7.27 18.40
CA GLY A 440 -10.85 5.96 18.25
C GLY A 440 -9.95 5.04 17.42
N THR A 441 -8.86 4.61 18.02
CA THR A 441 -8.10 3.44 17.59
C THR A 441 -8.95 2.23 17.98
N GLY A 442 -9.95 1.94 17.14
CA GLY A 442 -10.57 0.64 17.12
C GLY A 442 -9.45 -0.35 16.88
N SER A 443 -8.91 -0.91 17.96
CA SER A 443 -8.02 -2.06 17.95
C SER A 443 -8.79 -3.13 17.20
N GLY A 444 -8.57 -3.19 15.89
CA GLY A 444 -9.09 -4.20 14.99
C GLY A 444 -8.51 -5.52 15.45
N THR A 445 -9.15 -6.15 16.43
CA THR A 445 -8.96 -7.56 16.66
C THR A 445 -9.13 -8.19 15.29
N PRO A 446 -8.14 -8.96 14.80
CA PRO A 446 -8.20 -9.54 13.46
C PRO A 446 -9.53 -10.26 13.41
N ILE A 447 -10.45 -9.71 12.60
CA ILE A 447 -11.78 -10.27 12.44
C ILE A 447 -11.47 -11.70 12.03
N LYS A 448 -11.75 -12.67 12.92
CA LYS A 448 -11.51 -14.08 12.62
C LYS A 448 -12.21 -14.32 11.30
N THR A 449 -11.43 -14.43 10.23
CA THR A 449 -11.95 -14.47 8.88
C THR A 449 -12.73 -15.77 8.81
N ILE A 450 -14.06 -15.67 8.95
CA ILE A 450 -14.93 -16.80 8.74
C ILE A 450 -14.72 -17.12 7.27
N GLN A 451 -13.96 -18.16 6.96
CA GLN A 451 -13.73 -18.58 5.59
C GLN A 451 -15.09 -18.90 4.98
N PRO A 452 -15.57 -18.12 4.00
CA PRO A 452 -16.86 -18.36 3.39
C PRO A 452 -16.77 -19.67 2.60
N VAL A 453 -17.53 -20.67 3.03
CA VAL A 453 -17.59 -21.95 2.33
C VAL A 453 -18.63 -21.84 1.23
N ILE A 454 -18.17 -21.85 -0.03
CA ILE A 454 -19.07 -21.84 -1.18
C ILE A 454 -19.30 -23.28 -1.64
N VAL A 455 -20.54 -23.76 -1.48
CA VAL A 455 -20.95 -25.07 -2.00
C VAL A 455 -21.79 -24.85 -3.25
N VAL A 456 -21.22 -25.15 -4.42
CA VAL A 456 -21.89 -25.02 -5.72
C VAL A 456 -22.05 -26.40 -6.35
N GLN A 457 -23.21 -26.65 -6.94
CA GLN A 457 -23.43 -27.89 -7.69
C GLN A 457 -22.49 -27.97 -8.91
N GLY A 458 -21.70 -29.04 -8.99
CA GLY A 458 -20.59 -29.25 -9.92
C GLY A 458 -19.21 -28.92 -9.35
N PHE A 459 -19.14 -28.33 -8.15
CA PHE A 459 -17.92 -27.97 -7.44
C PHE A 459 -17.86 -28.66 -6.07
N GLU A 460 -18.39 -29.88 -5.97
CA GLU A 460 -18.49 -30.61 -4.68
C GLU A 460 -17.15 -31.18 -4.20
N ASP A 461 -16.12 -31.20 -5.06
CA ASP A 461 -14.79 -31.66 -4.69
C ASP A 461 -14.15 -30.74 -3.63
N LYS A 462 -13.54 -31.33 -2.60
CA LYS A 462 -12.96 -30.59 -1.47
C LYS A 462 -11.94 -29.54 -1.91
N ILE A 463 -11.17 -29.84 -2.95
CA ILE A 463 -10.11 -28.96 -3.46
C ILE A 463 -10.73 -27.77 -4.18
N LEU A 464 -11.79 -28.00 -4.97
CA LEU A 464 -12.53 -26.92 -5.63
C LEU A 464 -13.27 -26.03 -4.64
N ILE A 465 -13.83 -26.60 -3.56
CA ILE A 465 -14.46 -25.83 -2.47
C ILE A 465 -13.43 -24.93 -1.78
N GLN A 466 -12.27 -25.49 -1.42
CA GLN A 466 -11.18 -24.73 -0.79
C GLN A 466 -10.71 -23.59 -1.70
N ALA A 467 -10.43 -23.92 -2.97
CA ALA A 467 -10.02 -22.96 -3.99
C ALA A 467 -11.07 -21.86 -4.22
N GLY A 468 -12.36 -22.21 -4.24
CA GLY A 468 -13.45 -21.23 -4.27
C GLY A 468 -13.46 -20.30 -3.05
N GLY A 469 -13.13 -20.82 -1.86
CA GLY A 469 -12.94 -20.04 -0.65
C GLY A 469 -11.79 -19.04 -0.75
N GLU A 470 -10.64 -19.44 -1.31
CA GLU A 470 -9.48 -18.56 -1.55
C GLU A 470 -9.85 -17.37 -2.48
N VAL A 471 -10.59 -17.64 -3.56
CA VAL A 471 -11.09 -16.59 -4.47
C VAL A 471 -12.02 -15.63 -3.75
N MET A 472 -12.95 -16.17 -2.95
CA MET A 472 -13.91 -15.39 -2.20
C MET A 472 -13.23 -14.47 -1.18
N GLU A 473 -12.24 -14.97 -0.45
CA GLU A 473 -11.43 -14.18 0.48
C GLU A 473 -10.76 -12.99 -0.22
N LYS A 474 -10.11 -13.22 -1.38
CA LYS A 474 -9.48 -12.14 -2.17
C LYS A 474 -10.50 -11.14 -2.71
N LEU A 475 -11.65 -11.59 -3.22
CA LEU A 475 -12.72 -10.70 -3.69
C LEU A 475 -13.30 -9.83 -2.57
N ILE A 476 -13.51 -10.40 -1.37
CA ILE A 476 -13.94 -9.65 -0.19
C ILE A 476 -12.86 -8.63 0.21
N ALA A 477 -11.59 -9.01 0.22
CA ALA A 477 -10.50 -8.10 0.55
C ALA A 477 -10.47 -6.88 -0.41
N ILE A 478 -10.61 -7.11 -1.71
CA ILE A 478 -10.70 -6.05 -2.72
C ILE A 478 -11.96 -5.19 -2.49
N ALA A 479 -13.12 -5.80 -2.21
CA ALA A 479 -14.35 -5.05 -1.96
C ALA A 479 -14.28 -4.18 -0.70
N LEU A 480 -13.66 -4.69 0.37
CA LEU A 480 -13.42 -3.94 1.60
C LEU A 480 -12.39 -2.83 1.39
N TRP A 481 -11.30 -3.09 0.66
CA TRP A 481 -10.33 -2.07 0.27
C TRP A 481 -11.01 -0.95 -0.50
N PHE A 482 -11.75 -1.32 -1.55
CA PHE A 482 -12.47 -0.40 -2.40
C PHE A 482 -13.45 0.46 -1.60
N LYS A 483 -14.25 -0.15 -0.72
CA LYS A 483 -15.15 0.59 0.19
C LYS A 483 -14.35 1.60 1.03
N ASN A 484 -13.25 1.19 1.65
CA ASN A 484 -12.46 2.06 2.52
C ASN A 484 -11.81 3.25 1.78
N VAL A 485 -11.40 3.08 0.52
CA VAL A 485 -10.76 4.17 -0.25
C VAL A 485 -11.80 5.07 -0.94
N TRP A 486 -12.86 4.48 -1.48
CA TRP A 486 -13.66 5.09 -2.55
C TRP A 486 -15.15 5.32 -2.20
N GLU A 487 -15.61 4.96 -1.00
CA GLU A 487 -17.02 5.07 -0.58
C GLU A 487 -17.64 6.46 -0.80
N ASP A 488 -16.86 7.53 -0.69
CA ASP A 488 -17.32 8.90 -0.87
C ASP A 488 -17.43 9.36 -2.34
N THR A 489 -16.79 8.63 -3.27
CA THR A 489 -16.79 8.96 -4.71
C THR A 489 -17.72 8.08 -5.53
N THR A 490 -18.07 6.91 -5.00
CA THR A 490 -18.96 5.98 -5.68
C THR A 490 -20.40 6.50 -5.62
N PRO A 491 -21.12 6.59 -6.75
CA PRO A 491 -22.54 6.94 -6.73
C PRO A 491 -23.30 5.88 -5.90
N SER A 492 -23.98 6.35 -4.85
CA SER A 492 -24.82 5.55 -3.96
C SER A 492 -26.02 4.92 -4.66
#